data_AF-A0A7V5K7Y4-F1
#
_entry.id   AF-A0A7V5K7Y4-F1
#
_cell.length_a   1.000
_cell.length_b   1.000
_cell.length_c   1.000
_cell.angle_alpha   90.00
_cell.angle_beta   90.00
_cell.angle_gamma   90.00
#
_symmetry.space_group_name_H-M   'P 1'
#
loop_
_entity.id
_entity.type
_entity.pdbx_description
1 polymer ?
#
loop_
_entity_poly.entity_id
_entity_poly.type
_entity_poly.pdbx_seq_one_letter_code
_entity_poly.pdbx_strand_id
1 'polypeptide(L)' 'NDLKERLGELDPQRKIMIFCRRGPRSYQAAVILKKAGFENLYIVSGGTQAVLL' A
#
# COMPACT_ATOMS: atom_id res chain seq x y z
N ASN A 1 -6.55 -3.18 -9.79
CA ASN A 1 -6.05 -2.56 -11.04
C ASN A 1 -6.65 -1.16 -11.22
N ASP A 2 -6.97 -0.51 -10.11
CA ASP A 2 -7.82 0.68 -10.01
C ASP A 2 -7.22 1.72 -9.03
N LEU A 3 -6.06 1.41 -8.43
CA LEU A 3 -5.45 2.23 -7.39
C LEU A 3 -5.06 3.62 -7.93
N LYS A 4 -4.61 3.71 -9.17
CA LYS A 4 -4.18 5.00 -9.75
C LYS A 4 -5.38 5.92 -10.02
N GLU A 5 -6.48 5.31 -10.44
CA GLU A 5 -7.74 5.96 -10.80
C GLU A 5 -8.47 6.47 -9.55
N ARG A 6 -8.23 5.84 -8.40
CA ARG A 6 -8.93 6.09 -7.12
C ARG A 6 -8.06 6.72 -6.04
N LEU A 7 -6.93 7.34 -6.42
CA LEU A 7 -6.03 8.00 -5.46
C LEU A 7 -6.73 9.06 -4.61
N GLY A 8 -7.72 9.75 -5.16
CA GLY A 8 -8.49 10.80 -4.47
C GLY A 8 -9.36 10.30 -3.31
N GLU A 9 -9.53 8.98 -3.15
CA GLU A 9 -10.25 8.39 -2.01
C GLU A 9 -9.36 8.31 -0.74
N LEU A 10 -8.05 8.52 -0.89
CA LEU A 10 -7.09 8.39 0.19
C LEU A 10 -6.53 9.75 0.60
N ASP A 11 -6.41 9.98 1.90
CA ASP A 11 -5.77 11.14 2.47
C ASP A 11 -4.24 10.95 2.48
N PRO A 12 -3.46 11.75 1.71
CA PRO A 12 -2.02 11.57 1.59
C PRO A 12 -1.22 11.90 2.85
N GLN A 13 -1.83 12.59 3.82
CA GLN A 13 -1.16 12.95 5.08
C GLN A 13 -1.26 11.85 6.14
N ARG A 14 -2.18 10.89 5.98
CA ARG A 14 -2.36 9.81 6.95
C ARG A 14 -1.29 8.74 6.83
N LYS A 15 -1.07 8.03 7.94
CA LYS A 15 -0.34 6.77 7.94
C LYS A 15 -1.14 5.71 7.17
N ILE A 16 -0.55 5.13 6.15
CA ILE A 16 -1.17 4.09 5.32
C ILE A 16 -0.39 2.79 5.47
N MET A 17 -1.08 1.75 5.94
CA MET A 17 -0.58 0.39 5.97
C MET A 17 -1.05 -0.35 4.71
N ILE A 18 -0.11 -0.93 3.97
CA ILE A 18 -0.35 -1.59 2.70
C ILE A 18 0.01 -3.07 2.83
N PHE A 19 -0.94 -3.94 2.52
CA PHE A 19 -0.72 -5.37 2.55
C PHE A 19 -1.36 -6.06 1.34
N CYS A 20 -0.87 -7.24 1.03
CA CYS A 20 -1.52 -8.17 0.12
C CYS A 20 -1.25 -9.60 0.60
N ARG A 21 -1.64 -10.61 -0.18
CA ARG A 21 -1.47 -12.02 0.24
C ARG A 21 -0.01 -12.45 0.51
N ARG A 22 0.94 -12.01 -0.33
CA ARG A 22 2.35 -12.49 -0.31
C ARG A 22 3.43 -11.40 -0.41
N GLY A 23 3.05 -10.13 -0.54
CA GLY A 23 4.00 -9.00 -0.68
C GLY A 23 4.04 -8.26 -2.04
N PRO A 24 4.11 -8.93 -3.21
CA PRO A 24 4.40 -8.23 -4.47
C PRO A 24 3.43 -7.10 -4.84
N ARG A 25 2.13 -7.28 -4.59
CA ARG A 25 1.11 -6.26 -4.91
C ARG A 25 1.17 -5.07 -3.94
N SER A 26 1.45 -5.31 -2.66
CA SER A 26 1.61 -4.23 -1.69
C SER A 26 2.86 -3.41 -1.96
N TYR A 27 3.94 -4.03 -2.44
CA TYR A 27 5.10 -3.30 -2.92
C TYR A 27 4.77 -2.42 -4.14
N GLN A 28 4.09 -2.97 -5.15
CA GLN A 28 3.65 -2.19 -6.31
C GLN A 28 2.74 -1.02 -5.91
N ALA A 29 1.79 -1.25 -5.00
CA ALA A 29 0.91 -0.20 -4.48
C ALA A 29 1.70 0.90 -3.74
N ALA A 30 2.70 0.53 -2.93
CA ALA A 30 3.55 1.50 -2.24
C ALA A 30 4.34 2.38 -3.22
N VAL A 31 4.84 1.81 -4.32
CA VAL A 31 5.52 2.57 -5.37
C VAL A 31 4.56 3.56 -6.05
N ILE A 32 3.33 3.14 -6.34
CA ILE A 32 2.30 4.01 -6.94
C ILE A 32 1.97 5.17 -5.99
N LEU A 33 1.68 4.88 -4.72
CA LEU A 33 1.34 5.89 -3.72
C LEU A 33 2.50 6.85 -3.46
N LYS A 34 3.73 6.35 -3.37
CA LYS A 34 4.93 7.19 -3.21
C LYS A 34 5.10 8.17 -4.39
N LYS A 35 4.89 7.70 -5.62
CA LYS A 35 4.91 8.57 -6.82
C LYS A 35 3.78 9.59 -6.84
N ALA A 36 2.66 9.30 -6.17
CA ALA A 36 1.53 10.21 -6.03
C ALA A 36 1.66 11.20 -4.84
N GLY A 37 2.79 11.21 -4.13
CA GLY A 37 3.05 12.17 -3.04
C GLY A 37 2.64 11.70 -1.65
N PHE A 38 2.32 10.41 -1.47
CA PHE A 38 2.07 9.85 -0.14
C PHE A 38 3.39 9.58 0.58
N GLU A 39 3.53 10.10 1.81
CA GLU A 39 4.81 10.05 2.54
C GLU A 39 4.84 8.97 3.63
N ASN A 40 3.70 8.72 4.29
CA ASN A 40 3.61 7.86 5.48
C ASN A 40 3.18 6.42 5.14
N LEU A 41 3.95 5.72 4.31
CA LEU A 41 3.62 4.39 3.78
C LEU A 41 4.36 3.26 4.53
N TYR A 42 3.61 2.24 4.97
CA TYR A 42 4.16 1.06 5.66
C TYR A 42 3.70 -0.21 4.97
N ILE A 43 4.63 -1.09 4.61
CA ILE A 43 4.32 -2.39 4.00
C ILE A 43 4.32 -3.47 5.09
N VAL A 44 3.26 -4.29 5.12
CA VAL A 44 3.26 -5.53 5.91
C VAL A 44 4.12 -6.58 5.19
N SER A 45 5.33 -6.81 5.68
CA SER A 45 6.26 -7.83 5.17
C SER A 45 5.66 -9.22 5.25
N GLY A 46 5.85 -10.02 4.20
CA GLY A 46 5.26 -11.36 4.07
C GLY A 46 3.75 -11.39 3.79
N GLY A 47 3.09 -10.22 3.79
CA GLY A 47 1.66 -10.10 3.52
C GLY A 47 0.79 -10.69 4.62
N THR A 48 -0.48 -10.94 4.31
CA THR A 48 -1.43 -11.51 5.29
C THR A 48 -1.01 -12.91 5.76
N GLN A 49 -0.23 -13.65 4.97
CA GLN A 49 0.28 -14.97 5.39
C GLN A 49 1.29 -14.90 6.54
N ALA A 50 2.03 -13.79 6.67
CA ALA A 50 3.01 -13.65 7.73
C ALA A 50 2.41 -13.13 9.06
N VAL A 51 1.15 -12.68 9.04
CA VAL A 51 0.46 -12.11 10.21
C VAL A 51 -0.67 -13.02 10.72
N LEU A 52 -1.19 -13.93 9.89
CA LEU A 52 -2.28 -14.85 10.23
C LEU A 52 -1.79 -16.28 10.57
N LEU A 53 -0.48 -16.48 10.69
CA LEU A 53 0.15 -17.69 11.23
C LEU A 53 0.73 -17.37 12.61
#